data_AF-A0A7J9R487-F1
#
_entry.id   AF-A0A7J9R487-F1
#
_cell.length_a   1.000
_cell.length_b   1.000
_cell.length_c   1.000
_cell.angle_alpha   90.00
_cell.angle_beta   90.00
_cell.angle_gamma   90.00
#
_symmetry.space_group_name_H-M   'P 1'
#
loop_
_entity.id
_entity.type
_entity.pdbx_description
1 polymer ?
#
loop_
_entity_poly.entity_id
_entity_poly.type
_entity_poly.pdbx_seq_one_letter_code
_entity_poly.pdbx_strand_id
1 'polypeptide(L)' 'MVTITSKQELKEEMVVANERQKDLLKKRDILLENKSDKDNQVVLRITHEIAKLEDFIRMAENTLKMSD' A
#
# COMPACT_ATOMS: atom_id res chain seq x y z
N MET A 1 -10.03 -20.24 -11.37
CA MET A 1 -8.65 -20.68 -11.05
C MET A 1 -8.05 -19.63 -10.14
N VAL A 2 -7.69 -19.99 -8.91
CA VAL A 2 -6.91 -19.11 -8.03
C VAL A 2 -5.47 -19.29 -8.46
N THR A 3 -4.89 -18.27 -9.09
CA THR A 3 -3.48 -18.28 -9.47
C THR A 3 -2.68 -18.32 -8.17
N ILE A 4 -1.99 -19.44 -7.93
CA ILE A 4 -1.04 -19.54 -6.81
C ILE A 4 0.13 -18.65 -7.19
N THR A 5 0.15 -17.41 -6.68
CA THR A 5 1.35 -16.57 -6.65
C THR A 5 2.38 -17.31 -5.81
N SER A 6 3.53 -17.64 -6.38
CA SER A 6 4.61 -18.31 -5.66
C SER A 6 5.04 -17.48 -4.44
N LYS A 7 5.60 -18.10 -3.40
CA LYS A 7 6.11 -17.39 -2.21
C LYS A 7 7.09 -16.26 -2.59
N GLN A 8 7.85 -16.44 -3.66
CA GLN A 8 8.80 -15.46 -4.17
C GLN A 8 8.08 -14.26 -4.81
N GLU A 9 7.11 -14.52 -5.70
CA GLU A 9 6.29 -13.46 -6.31
C GLU A 9 5.52 -12.66 -5.24
N LEU A 10 4.97 -13.33 -4.21
CA LEU A 10 4.27 -12.64 -3.12
C LEU A 10 5.20 -11.70 -2.34
N LYS A 11 6.47 -12.10 -2.11
CA LYS A 11 7.48 -11.24 -1.49
C LYS A 11 7.83 -10.04 -2.37
N GLU A 12 7.96 -10.25 -3.68
CA GLU A 12 8.24 -9.17 -4.63
C GLU A 12 7.07 -8.17 -4.68
N GLU A 13 5.84 -8.65 -4.74
CA GLU A 13 4.65 -7.80 -4.68
C GLU A 13 4.56 -7.02 -3.36
N MET A 14 4.93 -7.63 -2.22
CA MET A 14 5.03 -6.94 -0.94
C MET A 14 6.08 -5.83 -0.94
N VAL A 15 7.23 -6.02 -1.58
CA VAL A 15 8.26 -4.99 -1.71
C VAL A 15 7.72 -3.81 -2.52
N VAL A 16 7.11 -4.08 -3.67
CA VAL A 16 6.50 -3.05 -4.53
C VAL A 16 5.39 -2.30 -3.79
N ALA A 17 4.54 -3.01 -3.05
CA ALA A 17 3.47 -2.40 -2.24
C ALA A 17 4.03 -1.46 -1.16
N ASN A 18 5.11 -1.86 -0.47
CA ASN A 18 5.79 -1.05 0.53
C ASN A 18 6.45 0.21 -0.07
N GLU A 19 7.10 0.10 -1.22
CA GLU A 19 7.68 1.25 -1.93
C GLU A 19 6.60 2.25 -2.32
N ARG A 20 5.50 1.76 -2.90
CA ARG A 20 4.35 2.59 -3.25
C ARG A 20 3.72 3.27 -2.03
N GLN A 21 3.61 2.56 -0.90
CA GLN A 21 3.10 3.14 0.35
C GLN A 21 3.97 4.31 0.83
N LYS A 22 5.31 4.16 0.80
CA LYS A 22 6.24 5.23 1.17
C LYS A 22 6.13 6.46 0.28
N ASP A 23 5.97 6.27 -1.03
CA ASP A 23 5.81 7.39 -1.96
C ASP A 23 4.47 8.11 -1.78
N LEU A 24 3.41 7.36 -1.51
CA LEU A 24 2.09 7.91 -1.21
C LEU A 24 2.10 8.70 0.10
N LEU A 25 2.76 8.21 1.14
CA LEU A 25 2.94 8.93 2.41
C LEU A 25 3.63 10.29 2.18
N LYS A 26 4.75 10.31 1.45
CA LYS A 26 5.44 11.57 1.09
C LYS A 26 4.54 12.53 0.34
N LYS A 27 3.79 12.05 -0.67
CA LYS A 27 2.85 12.88 -1.44
C LYS A 27 1.73 13.43 -0.57
N ARG A 28 1.17 12.61 0.32
CA ARG A 28 0.13 13.04 1.27
C ARG A 28 0.64 14.17 2.15
N ASP A 29 1.84 14.01 2.70
CA ASP A 29 2.41 14.97 3.65
C ASP A 29 2.67 16.33 2.95
N ILE A 30 3.18 16.32 1.72
CA ILE A 30 3.30 17.55 0.89
C ILE A 30 1.94 18.20 0.64
N LEU A 31 0.91 17.43 0.30
CA LEU A 31 -0.43 17.96 0.00
C LEU A 31 -1.13 18.53 1.24
N LEU A 32 -0.87 17.96 2.42
CA LEU A 32 -1.39 18.46 3.70
C LEU A 32 -0.84 19.86 4.04
N GLU A 33 0.36 20.20 3.57
CA GLU A 33 0.96 21.53 3.79
C GLU A 33 0.26 22.64 2.98
N ASN A 34 -0.30 22.31 1.82
CA ASN A 34 -0.86 23.30 0.88
C ASN A 34 -2.27 23.83 1.26
N LYS A 35 -2.96 23.24 2.26
CA LYS A 35 -4.28 23.66 2.80
C LYS A 35 -5.35 24.01 1.75
N SER A 36 -5.31 23.40 0.57
CA SER A 36 -6.27 23.60 -0.52
C SER A 36 -7.37 22.54 -0.47
N ASP A 37 -8.63 22.92 -0.74
CA ASP A 37 -9.76 21.99 -0.79
C ASP A 37 -9.60 20.91 -1.87
N LYS A 38 -8.95 21.25 -2.99
CA LYS A 38 -8.62 20.27 -4.03
C LYS A 38 -7.59 19.26 -3.52
N ASP A 39 -6.59 19.74 -2.79
CA ASP A 39 -5.54 18.89 -2.23
C ASP A 39 -6.10 17.99 -1.12
N ASN A 40 -7.06 18.46 -0.33
CA ASN A 40 -7.77 17.66 0.66
C ASN A 40 -8.48 16.44 0.04
N GLN A 41 -9.12 16.60 -1.13
CA GLN A 41 -9.72 15.45 -1.83
C GLN A 41 -8.66 14.44 -2.30
N VAL A 42 -7.49 14.92 -2.73
CA VAL A 42 -6.38 14.04 -3.12
C VAL A 42 -5.79 13.32 -1.90
N VAL A 43 -5.61 14.02 -0.78
CA VAL A 43 -5.17 13.45 0.51
C VAL A 43 -6.08 12.31 0.96
N LEU A 44 -7.41 12.49 0.86
CA LEU A 44 -8.37 11.43 1.22
C LEU A 44 -8.21 10.19 0.33
N ARG A 45 -8.05 10.38 -0.98
CA ARG A 45 -7.80 9.26 -1.92
C ARG A 45 -6.48 8.55 -1.61
N ILE A 46 -5.41 9.31 -1.38
CA ILE A 46 -4.10 8.75 -1.01
C ILE A 46 -4.19 7.97 0.29
N THR A 47 -4.89 8.49 1.30
CA THR A 47 -5.08 7.83 2.59
C THR A 47 -5.80 6.48 2.42
N HIS A 48 -6.84 6.45 1.60
CA HIS A 48 -7.55 5.20 1.30
C HIS A 48 -6.68 4.18 0.54
N GLU A 49 -5.82 4.65 -0.38
CA GLU A 49 -4.90 3.78 -1.10
C GLU A 49 -3.80 3.21 -0.19
N ILE A 50 -3.27 4.01 0.75
CA ILE A 50 -2.34 3.56 1.78
C ILE A 50 -2.97 2.44 2.61
N ALA A 51 -4.21 2.61 3.07
CA ALA A 51 -4.92 1.58 3.86
C ALA A 51 -5.07 0.25 3.09
N LYS A 52 -5.35 0.30 1.78
CA LYS A 52 -5.40 -0.91 0.94
C LYS A 52 -4.05 -1.62 0.83
N LEU A 53 -2.96 -0.86 0.71
CA LEU A 53 -1.62 -1.41 0.68
C LEU A 53 -1.26 -2.06 2.03
N GLU A 54 -1.62 -1.43 3.15
CA GLU A 54 -1.42 -1.98 4.50
C GLU A 54 -2.18 -3.29 4.70
N ASP A 55 -3.44 -3.35 4.28
CA ASP A 55 -4.23 -4.56 4.34
C ASP A 55 -3.62 -5.67 3.47
N PHE A 56 -3.19 -5.35 2.24
CA PHE A 56 -2.50 -6.30 1.37
C PHE A 56 -1.22 -6.84 2.00
N ILE A 57 -0.34 -5.97 2.50
CA ILE A 57 0.92 -6.36 3.15
C ILE A 57 0.64 -7.28 4.34
N ARG A 58 -0.33 -6.93 5.19
CA ARG A 58 -0.72 -7.76 6.35
C ARG A 58 -1.23 -9.13 5.94
N MET A 59 -2.07 -9.21 4.90
CA MET A 59 -2.59 -10.48 4.37
C MET A 59 -1.47 -11.33 3.75
N ALA A 60 -0.55 -10.70 3.02
CA ALA A 60 0.59 -11.36 2.42
C ALA A 60 1.56 -11.91 3.50
N GLU A 61 1.87 -11.14 4.53
CA GLU A 61 2.66 -11.59 5.69
C GLU A 61 2.04 -12.80 6.38
N ASN A 62 0.73 -12.76 6.63
CA ASN A 62 0.01 -13.89 7.24
C ASN A 62 0.06 -15.14 6.35
N THR A 63 -0.10 -14.96 5.03
CA THR A 63 -0.02 -16.06 4.06
C THR A 63 1.38 -16.69 4.06
N LEU A 64 2.43 -15.88 4.08
CA LEU A 64 3.82 -16.36 4.15
C LEU A 64 4.08 -17.14 5.45
N LYS A 65 3.63 -16.62 6.59
CA LYS A 65 3.78 -17.28 7.91
C LYS A 65 3.04 -18.61 8.02
N MET A 66 1.85 -18.72 7.44
CA MET A 66 1.04 -19.95 7.49
C MET A 66 1.48 -21.01 6.47
N SER A 67 2.32 -20.62 5.50
CA SER A 67 2.82 -21.50 4.46
C SER A 67 4.19 -22.12 4.81
N ASP A 68 4.81 -21.71 5.92
CA ASP A 68 6.03 -22.29 6.51
C ASP A 68 5.66 -23.32 7.59
#